data_AF-A0A9J6GZ41-F1
#
_entry.id   AF-A0A9J6GZ41-F1
#
_cell.length_a   1.000
_cell.length_b   1.000
_cell.length_c   1.000
_cell.angle_alpha   90.00
_cell.angle_beta   90.00
_cell.angle_gamma   90.00
#
_symmetry.space_group_name_H-M   'P 1'
#
loop_
_entity.id
_entity.type
_entity.pdbx_description
1 polymer ?
#
loop_
_entity_poly.entity_id
_entity_poly.type
_entity_poly.pdbx_seq_one_letter_code
_entity_poly.pdbx_strand_id
1 'polypeptide(L)'
;MRYQGNTVLVEIKCPARCEKVPIIDKEGKTILEFFDCQAGTLTLKKSHSYYTQLQLQLYIMNLSQAVFYAWSPVQDDKFLFVDRDMNFLSEVVPKLEFFYFTYLLEELSKTT
;
A
#
# COMPACT_ATOMS: atom_id res chain seq x y z
N MET A 1 11.53 -4.08 -19.05
CA MET A 1 11.90 -3.09 -18.02
C MET A 1 10.63 -2.46 -17.48
N ARG A 2 10.43 -2.46 -16.15
CA ARG A 2 9.34 -1.67 -15.53
C ARG A 2 9.70 -0.18 -15.69
N TYR A 3 8.70 0.71 -15.84
CA TYR A 3 8.83 2.16 -16.08
C TYR A 3 9.21 2.65 -17.51
N GLN A 4 8.60 2.12 -18.59
CA GLN A 4 8.83 2.60 -19.98
C GLN A 4 8.34 4.06 -20.24
N GLY A 5 8.84 5.05 -19.50
CA GLY A 5 8.39 6.45 -19.58
C GLY A 5 7.03 6.73 -18.94
N ASN A 6 6.45 5.75 -18.23
CA ASN A 6 5.14 5.88 -17.62
C ASN A 6 5.22 6.53 -16.24
N THR A 7 4.26 7.41 -15.94
CA THR A 7 4.01 7.92 -14.58
C THR A 7 3.68 6.76 -13.65
N VAL A 8 4.33 6.74 -12.48
CA VAL A 8 4.08 5.75 -11.43
C VAL A 8 3.87 6.45 -10.09
N LEU A 9 3.05 5.82 -9.25
CA LEU A 9 2.88 6.27 -7.87
C LEU A 9 4.08 5.83 -7.04
N VAL A 10 4.52 6.67 -6.11
CA VAL A 10 5.55 6.32 -5.12
C VAL A 10 4.97 6.55 -3.73
N GLU A 11 4.88 5.48 -2.93
CA GLU A 11 4.45 5.53 -1.53
C GLU A 11 5.65 5.15 -0.64
N ILE A 12 6.11 6.10 0.17
CA ILE A 12 7.25 5.92 1.07
C ILE A 12 6.75 5.73 2.50
N LYS A 13 7.19 4.67 3.16
CA LYS A 13 6.94 4.42 4.59
C LYS A 13 8.25 4.29 5.35
N CYS A 14 8.33 4.93 6.51
CA CYS A 14 9.48 4.86 7.42
C CYS A 14 9.01 4.26 8.76
N PRO A 15 8.87 2.92 8.88
CA PRO A 15 8.33 2.31 10.08
C PRO A 15 9.27 2.53 11.28
N ALA A 16 8.78 3.18 12.34
CA ALA A 16 9.57 3.47 13.54
C ALA A 16 10.17 2.22 14.21
N ARG A 17 9.49 1.06 14.10
CA ARG A 17 10.01 -0.24 14.58
C ARG A 17 11.34 -0.63 13.91
N CYS A 18 11.64 -0.09 12.74
CA CYS A 18 12.86 -0.33 11.99
C CYS A 18 13.89 0.81 12.13
N GLU A 19 13.78 1.69 13.13
CA GLU A 19 14.80 2.71 13.39
C GLU A 19 16.15 2.09 13.78
N LYS A 20 16.12 0.97 14.51
CA LYS A 20 17.33 0.28 15.00
C LYS A 20 17.38 -1.20 14.60
N VAL A 21 16.37 -1.66 13.87
CA VAL A 21 16.19 -3.06 13.46
C VAL A 21 15.99 -3.08 11.95
N PRO A 22 16.61 -3.99 11.20
CA PRO A 22 16.40 -4.08 9.75
C PRO A 22 14.94 -4.42 9.42
N ILE A 23 14.49 -4.02 8.23
CA ILE A 23 13.17 -4.36 7.67
C ILE A 23 13.07 -5.87 7.46
N ILE A 24 14.15 -6.48 6.96
CA ILE A 24 14.30 -7.93 6.78
C ILE A 24 15.55 -8.39 7.53
N ASP A 25 15.43 -9.39 8.40
CA ASP A 25 16.56 -10.00 9.11
C ASP A 25 17.44 -10.88 8.20
N LYS A 26 18.48 -11.49 8.77
CA LYS A 26 19.43 -12.32 8.02
C LYS A 26 18.80 -13.64 7.53
N GLU A 27 17.73 -14.05 8.18
CA GLU A 27 16.94 -15.25 7.90
C GLU A 27 15.81 -14.95 6.89
N GLY A 28 15.69 -13.72 6.40
CA GLY A 28 14.68 -13.33 5.41
C GLY A 28 13.29 -13.05 6.00
N LYS A 29 13.17 -12.85 7.31
CA LYS A 29 11.91 -12.55 8.00
C LYS A 29 11.79 -11.05 8.28
N THR A 30 10.55 -10.59 8.41
CA THR A 30 10.24 -9.19 8.71
C THR A 30 9.35 -9.10 9.94
N ILE A 31 9.57 -8.07 10.75
CA ILE A 31 8.71 -7.70 11.90
C ILE A 31 7.52 -6.82 11.49
N LEU A 32 7.47 -6.42 10.22
CA LEU A 32 6.48 -5.49 9.70
C LEU A 32 5.25 -6.26 9.22
N GLU A 33 4.13 -6.03 9.90
CA GLU A 33 2.87 -6.74 9.67
C GLU A 33 2.25 -6.48 8.29
N PHE A 34 2.74 -5.45 7.58
CA PHE A 34 2.29 -5.11 6.23
C PHE A 34 3.02 -5.85 5.11
N PHE A 35 4.09 -6.58 5.42
CA PHE A 35 4.76 -7.44 4.46
C PHE A 35 4.43 -8.91 4.72
N ASP A 36 4.30 -9.67 3.63
CA ASP A 36 4.38 -11.12 3.64
C ASP A 36 5.70 -11.54 2.98
N CYS A 37 6.37 -12.54 3.56
CA CYS A 37 7.50 -13.22 2.91
C CYS A 37 6.99 -14.53 2.31
N GLN A 38 6.71 -14.54 1.01
CA GLN A 38 6.30 -15.75 0.29
C GLN A 38 7.41 -16.18 -0.67
N ALA A 39 7.89 -17.42 -0.52
CA ALA A 39 8.94 -17.99 -1.39
C ALA A 39 10.20 -17.11 -1.54
N GLY A 40 10.61 -16.43 -0.45
CA GLY A 40 11.78 -15.54 -0.45
C GLY A 40 11.55 -14.17 -1.11
N THR A 41 10.32 -13.85 -1.50
CA THR A 41 9.96 -12.53 -2.06
C THR A 41 9.09 -11.77 -1.07
N LEU A 42 9.44 -10.50 -0.84
CA LEU A 42 8.66 -9.56 -0.05
C LEU A 42 7.46 -9.08 -0.86
N THR A 43 6.25 -9.31 -0.37
CA THR A 43 5.02 -8.81 -0.99
C THR A 43 4.24 -7.95 0.00
N LEU A 44 3.47 -6.99 -0.49
CA LEU A 44 2.59 -6.19 0.36
C LEU A 44 1.34 -7.04 0.69
N LYS A 45 1.08 -7.23 1.98
CA LYS A 45 -0.03 -8.04 2.46
C LYS A 45 -1.37 -7.43 2.06
N LYS A 46 -2.16 -8.15 1.25
CA LYS A 46 -3.44 -7.63 0.72
C LYS A 46 -4.46 -7.28 1.80
N SER A 47 -4.38 -7.94 2.96
CA SER A 47 -5.25 -7.66 4.10
C SER A 47 -4.82 -6.45 4.94
N HIS A 48 -3.65 -5.87 4.68
CA HIS A 48 -3.16 -4.71 5.43
C HIS A 48 -3.71 -3.41 4.82
N SER A 49 -3.99 -2.40 5.65
CA SER A 49 -4.57 -1.12 5.23
C SER A 49 -3.75 -0.38 4.17
N TYR A 50 -2.42 -0.50 4.19
CA TYR A 50 -1.55 0.07 3.16
C TYR A 50 -1.81 -0.50 1.77
N TYR A 51 -2.20 -1.77 1.63
CA TYR A 51 -2.60 -2.31 0.33
C TYR A 51 -3.85 -1.60 -0.17
N THR A 52 -4.88 -1.46 0.68
CA THR A 52 -6.09 -0.71 0.36
C THR A 52 -5.78 0.73 -0.01
N GLN A 53 -4.95 1.43 0.78
CA GLN A 53 -4.53 2.81 0.53
C GLN A 53 -3.92 2.94 -0.86
N LEU A 54 -2.99 2.06 -1.19
CA LEU A 54 -2.23 2.11 -2.44
C LEU A 54 -3.10 1.77 -3.66
N GLN A 55 -3.99 0.77 -3.53
CA GLN A 55 -4.94 0.43 -4.59
C GLN A 55 -5.91 1.59 -4.86
N LEU A 56 -6.43 2.25 -3.83
CA LEU A 56 -7.30 3.41 -3.99
C LEU A 56 -6.57 4.60 -4.62
N GLN A 57 -5.32 4.88 -4.21
CA GLN A 57 -4.52 5.93 -4.86
C GLN A 57 -4.31 5.64 -6.35
N LEU A 58 -3.98 4.39 -6.72
CA LEU A 58 -3.86 3.96 -8.12
C LEU A 58 -5.16 4.12 -8.89
N TYR A 59 -6.30 3.80 -8.27
CA TYR A 59 -7.62 3.97 -8.85
C TYR A 59 -7.96 5.45 -9.10
N ILE A 60 -7.84 6.29 -8.07
CA ILE A 60 -8.14 7.72 -8.11
C ILE A 60 -7.27 8.45 -9.14
N MET A 61 -5.99 8.13 -9.19
CA MET A 61 -5.02 8.76 -10.11
C MET A 61 -5.03 8.14 -11.51
N ASN A 62 -5.82 7.09 -11.75
CA ASN A 62 -5.82 6.28 -12.96
C ASN A 62 -4.42 5.81 -13.39
N LEU A 63 -3.63 5.33 -12.42
CA LEU A 63 -2.30 4.77 -12.64
C LEU A 63 -2.35 3.24 -12.59
N SER A 64 -1.48 2.59 -13.37
CA SER A 64 -1.42 1.13 -13.45
C SER A 64 -0.48 0.49 -12.43
N GLN A 65 0.46 1.25 -11.89
CA GLN A 65 1.54 0.72 -11.06
C GLN A 65 2.04 1.74 -10.04
N ALA A 66 2.43 1.22 -8.88
CA ALA A 66 3.04 1.93 -7.78
C ALA A 66 4.36 1.28 -7.36
N VAL A 67 5.21 2.07 -6.74
CA VAL A 67 6.39 1.66 -5.98
C VAL A 67 6.07 1.87 -4.52
N PHE A 68 6.08 0.79 -3.74
CA PHE A 68 6.01 0.86 -2.29
C PHE A 68 7.42 0.74 -1.75
N TYR A 69 7.90 1.80 -1.11
CA TYR A 69 9.26 1.91 -0.61
C TYR A 69 9.23 1.96 0.93
N ALA A 70 9.91 1.02 1.57
CA ALA A 70 10.10 0.97 3.01
C ALA A 70 11.54 1.36 3.35
N TRP A 71 11.68 2.42 4.15
CA TRP A 71 12.97 2.97 4.54
C TRP A 71 13.34 2.62 5.98
N SER A 72 14.63 2.37 6.22
CA SER A 72 15.23 2.20 7.54
C SER A 72 16.66 2.75 7.52
N PRO A 73 17.14 3.38 8.61
CA PRO A 73 18.53 3.86 8.67
C PRO A 73 19.56 2.74 8.85
N VAL A 74 19.13 1.50 9.17
CA VAL A 74 20.04 0.38 9.48
C VAL A 74 20.05 -0.71 8.41
N GLN A 75 19.37 -0.51 7.28
CA GLN A 75 19.33 -1.46 6.17
C GLN A 75 19.14 -0.72 4.84
N ASP A 76 19.77 -1.25 3.78
CA ASP A 76 19.56 -0.77 2.41
C ASP A 76 18.07 -0.79 2.02
N ASP A 77 17.75 0.12 1.11
CA ASP A 77 16.46 0.35 0.49
C ASP A 77 15.70 -0.94 0.17
N LYS A 78 14.48 -1.07 0.74
CA LYS A 78 13.54 -2.14 0.41
C LYS A 78 12.35 -1.54 -0.30
N PHE A 79 12.13 -1.96 -1.54
CA PHE A 79 10.95 -1.57 -2.29
C PHE A 79 10.38 -2.74 -3.06
N LEU A 80 9.10 -2.63 -3.37
CA LEU A 80 8.40 -3.55 -4.24
C LEU A 80 7.48 -2.77 -5.18
N PHE A 81 7.17 -3.40 -6.29
CA PHE A 81 6.18 -2.90 -7.21
C PHE A 81 4.82 -3.49 -6.87
N VAL A 82 3.79 -2.64 -6.94
CA VAL A 82 2.41 -3.08 -6.81
C VAL A 82 1.66 -2.65 -8.06
N ASP A 83 1.02 -3.61 -8.70
CA ASP A 83 0.16 -3.37 -9.85
C ASP A 83 -1.27 -3.10 -9.38
N ARG A 84 -2.01 -2.28 -10.14
CA ARG A 84 -3.42 -2.01 -9.85
C ARG A 84 -4.24 -3.31 -9.95
N ASP A 85 -4.93 -3.65 -8.87
CA ASP A 85 -5.73 -4.86 -8.71
C ASP A 85 -7.21 -4.53 -8.89
N MET A 86 -7.71 -4.69 -10.12
CA MET A 86 -9.09 -4.38 -10.45
C MET A 86 -10.11 -5.27 -9.73
N ASN A 87 -9.73 -6.52 -9.39
CA ASN A 87 -10.61 -7.42 -8.65
C ASN A 87 -10.82 -6.89 -7.23
N PHE A 88 -9.72 -6.55 -6.55
CA PHE A 88 -9.77 -5.93 -5.23
C PHE A 88 -10.57 -4.61 -5.24
N LEU A 89 -10.33 -3.75 -6.23
CA LEU A 89 -11.02 -2.46 -6.35
C LEU A 89 -12.51 -2.62 -6.62
N SER A 90 -12.91 -3.62 -7.41
CA SER A 90 -14.33 -3.89 -7.70
C SER A 90 -15.13 -4.28 -6.46
N GLU A 91 -14.46 -4.80 -5.42
CA GLU A 91 -15.07 -5.13 -4.14
C GLU A 91 -15.03 -3.96 -3.14
N VAL A 92 -13.98 -3.15 -3.16
CA VAL A 92 -13.74 -2.09 -2.18
C VAL A 92 -14.44 -0.79 -2.54
N VAL A 93 -14.37 -0.34 -3.79
CA VAL A 93 -14.92 0.96 -4.22
C VAL A 93 -16.43 1.05 -3.96
N PRO A 94 -17.27 0.06 -4.34
CA PRO A 94 -18.70 0.14 -4.07
C PRO A 94 -19.05 0.19 -2.57
N LYS A 95 -18.26 -0.48 -1.71
CA LYS A 95 -18.45 -0.43 -0.25
C LYS A 95 -18.14 0.97 0.29
N LEU A 96 -17.11 1.63 -0.23
CA LEU A 96 -16.76 3.00 0.15
C LEU A 96 -17.79 4.01 -0.35
N GLU A 97 -18.30 3.85 -1.58
CA GLU A 97 -19.39 4.68 -2.12
C GLU A 97 -20.66 4.53 -1.27
N PHE A 98 -21.07 3.29 -0.98
CA PHE A 98 -22.19 3.03 -0.09
C PHE A 98 -21.98 3.68 1.28
N PHE A 99 -20.81 3.49 1.88
CA PHE A 99 -20.49 4.11 3.17
C PHE A 99 -20.57 5.64 3.11
N TYR A 100 -20.03 6.24 2.04
CA TYR A 100 -20.05 7.68 1.84
C TYR A 100 -21.48 8.22 1.74
N PHE A 101 -22.29 7.69 0.82
CA PHE A 101 -23.63 8.21 0.56
C PHE A 101 -24.65 7.86 1.64
N THR A 102 -24.49 6.72 2.31
CA THR A 102 -25.45 6.26 3.32
C THR A 102 -25.17 6.78 4.72
N TYR A 103 -23.89 6.97 5.09
CA TYR A 103 -23.55 7.35 6.46
C TYR A 103 -22.77 8.66 6.52
N LEU A 104 -21.65 8.76 5.79
CA LEU A 104 -20.75 9.89 5.97
C LEU A 104 -21.35 11.21 5.49
N LEU A 105 -22.02 11.22 4.33
CA LEU A 105 -22.62 12.43 3.76
C LEU A 105 -23.71 13.01 4.67
N GLU A 106 -24.52 12.15 5.29
CA GLU A 106 -25.55 12.59 6.25
C GLU A 106 -24.89 13.28 7.45
N GLU A 107 -23.87 12.66 8.06
CA GLU A 107 -23.16 13.23 9.21
C GLU A 107 -22.47 14.57 8.87
N LEU A 108 -21.87 14.67 7.69
CA LEU A 108 -21.27 15.93 7.22
C LEU A 108 -22.32 17.04 7.04
N SER A 109 -23.53 16.70 6.59
CA SER A 109 -24.62 17.67 6.39
C SER A 109 -25.19 18.24 7.69
N LYS A 110 -25.07 17.51 8.81
CA LYS A 110 -25.54 17.95 10.15
C LYS A 110 -24.65 19.01 10.78
N THR A 111 -23.43 19.16 10.28
CA THR A 111 -22.39 20.03 10.87
C THR A 111 -22.34 21.41 10.17
N THR A 112 -23.29 21.68 9.26
CA THR A 112 -23.45 22.97 8.57
C THR A 112 -24.77 23.62 8.96
#